data_AF-A0A952LEP0-F1
#
_entry.id   AF-A0A952LEP0-F1
#
_cell.length_a   1.000
_cell.length_b   1.000
_cell.length_c   1.000
_cell.angle_alpha   90.00
_cell.angle_beta   90.00
_cell.angle_gamma   90.00
#
_symmetry.space_group_name_H-M   'P 1'
#
loop_
_entity.id
_entity.type
_entity.pdbx_description
1 polymer ?
#
loop_
_entity_poly.entity_id
_entity_poly.type
_entity_poly.pdbx_seq_one_letter_code
_entity_poly.pdbx_strand_id
1 'polypeptide(L)'
;MWSEEGSISWVLATGFLTGLGALIKGLPSYAFYGFTLLALGLYKKDFGMIFSKKAMLSHLVSLLLPTFWILNTHDPALYLKTLFYESFSRVADGNFSRWLHMITFPLLTFKDTLPNSLLFLIAIYLLSKHNKLEFPHPLKKLFLIFFVNYLPYLISNSAGRYILPLYPLLAIIFSYYINRALENANYKKIFYTTIGLALIFRVLSGFFFFPYYNERESSRKVIATKIMHVIDLRKPIQCECPQELSVCLYIGLAKGEPLKRSIPNAVYSISCTEETKGEILLRFNVNRSYYINLVKFSSHSTSP
;
A
#
# COMPACT_ATOMS: atom_id res chain seq x y z
N MET A 1 10.22 -17.65 18.26
CA MET A 1 11.40 -17.45 17.40
C MET A 1 12.70 -17.44 18.19
N TRP A 2 12.79 -16.86 19.41
CA TRP A 2 14.09 -16.77 20.13
C TRP A 2 14.23 -17.53 21.45
N SER A 3 13.15 -18.11 22.00
CA SER A 3 13.23 -18.72 23.34
C SER A 3 13.47 -20.22 23.37
N GLU A 4 13.54 -20.91 22.23
CA GLU A 4 13.72 -22.35 22.26
C GLU A 4 15.18 -22.69 21.90
N GLU A 5 15.74 -22.10 20.83
CA GLU A 5 17.17 -22.26 20.48
C GLU A 5 17.71 -21.03 19.71
N GLY A 6 17.34 -19.81 20.13
CA GLY A 6 17.58 -18.60 19.34
C GLY A 6 19.07 -18.28 19.15
N SER A 7 19.65 -18.73 18.04
CA SER A 7 20.96 -18.31 17.53
C SER A 7 21.00 -16.79 17.46
N ILE A 8 22.13 -16.21 17.87
CA ILE A 8 22.39 -14.77 17.82
C ILE A 8 22.12 -14.19 16.42
N SER A 9 22.31 -15.00 15.37
CA SER A 9 22.00 -14.66 13.98
C SER A 9 20.54 -14.21 13.77
N TRP A 10 19.56 -14.90 14.35
CA TRP A 10 18.14 -14.55 14.22
C TRP A 10 17.78 -13.26 14.95
N VAL A 11 18.46 -13.00 16.08
CA VAL A 11 18.32 -11.74 16.84
C VAL A 11 18.82 -10.57 15.99
N LEU A 12 20.04 -10.69 15.46
CA LEU A 12 20.64 -9.67 14.59
C LEU A 12 19.82 -9.46 13.32
N ALA A 13 19.39 -10.55 12.66
CA ALA A 13 18.57 -10.48 11.46
C ALA A 13 17.23 -9.77 11.70
N THR A 14 16.57 -10.05 12.83
CA THR A 14 15.30 -9.39 13.15
C THR A 14 15.51 -7.89 13.40
N GLY A 15 16.53 -7.52 14.17
CA GLY A 15 16.88 -6.12 14.39
C GLY A 15 17.17 -5.42 13.07
N PHE A 16 18.06 -5.98 12.26
CA PHE A 16 18.45 -5.45 10.96
C PHE A 16 17.24 -5.27 10.02
N LEU A 17 16.39 -6.28 9.87
CA LEU A 17 15.20 -6.22 9.02
C LEU A 17 14.16 -5.22 9.54
N THR A 18 14.05 -5.06 10.86
CA THR A 18 13.16 -4.05 11.46
C THR A 18 13.65 -2.64 11.15
N GLY A 19 14.96 -2.39 11.24
CA GLY A 19 15.59 -1.13 10.86
C GLY A 19 15.45 -0.83 9.36
N LEU A 20 15.65 -1.83 8.50
CA LEU A 20 15.40 -1.70 7.07
C LEU A 20 13.92 -1.37 6.79
N GLY A 21 13.00 -2.05 7.46
CA GLY A 21 11.57 -1.76 7.36
C GLY A 21 11.22 -0.34 7.81
N ALA A 22 11.92 0.19 8.82
CA ALA A 22 11.73 1.56 9.29
C ALA A 22 12.24 2.59 8.27
N LEU A 23 13.30 2.30 7.50
CA LEU A 23 13.72 3.14 6.37
C LEU A 23 12.71 3.13 5.22
N ILE A 24 12.06 1.99 4.97
CA ILE A 24 11.09 1.84 3.86
C ILE A 24 9.74 2.48 4.21
N LYS A 25 9.26 2.29 5.44
CA LYS A 25 7.86 2.60 5.80
C LYS A 25 7.71 3.40 7.10
N GLY A 26 8.81 3.73 7.78
CA GLY A 26 8.79 4.55 8.99
C GLY A 26 8.36 3.82 10.25
N LEU A 27 7.73 4.57 11.16
CA LEU A 27 7.28 4.10 12.48
C LEU A 27 6.37 2.85 12.47
N PRO A 28 5.52 2.60 11.46
CA PRO A 28 4.76 1.35 11.37
C PRO A 28 5.62 0.08 11.47
N SER A 29 6.89 0.09 11.02
CA SER A 29 7.79 -1.06 11.15
C SER A 29 8.04 -1.43 12.62
N TYR A 30 8.31 -0.41 13.46
CA TYR A 30 8.50 -0.60 14.90
C TYR A 30 7.21 -1.00 15.61
N ALA A 31 6.06 -0.47 15.17
CA ALA A 31 4.76 -0.90 15.69
C ALA A 31 4.54 -2.40 15.42
N PHE A 32 4.77 -2.86 14.18
CA PHE A 32 4.65 -4.28 13.83
C PHE A 32 5.59 -5.17 14.65
N TYR A 33 6.85 -4.75 14.80
CA TYR A 33 7.83 -5.46 15.60
C TYR A 33 7.42 -5.54 17.08
N GLY A 34 7.03 -4.42 17.68
CA GLY A 34 6.57 -4.35 19.06
C GLY A 34 5.31 -5.18 19.31
N PHE A 35 4.30 -5.09 18.45
CA PHE A 35 3.07 -5.89 18.54
C PHE A 35 3.33 -7.38 18.34
N THR A 36 4.31 -7.75 17.51
CA THR A 36 4.74 -9.15 17.38
C THR A 36 5.39 -9.67 18.66
N LEU A 37 6.25 -8.88 19.30
CA LEU A 37 6.82 -9.24 20.60
C LEU A 37 5.76 -9.32 21.70
N LEU A 38 4.79 -8.39 21.69
CA LEU A 38 3.64 -8.43 22.60
C LEU A 38 2.81 -9.70 22.41
N ALA A 39 2.50 -10.07 21.17
CA ALA A 39 1.79 -11.30 20.85
C ALA A 39 2.54 -12.55 21.34
N LEU A 40 3.87 -12.57 21.20
CA LEU A 40 4.70 -13.65 21.71
C LEU A 40 4.75 -13.68 23.25
N GLY A 41 4.79 -12.52 23.90
CA GLY A 41 4.71 -12.41 25.36
C GLY A 41 3.38 -12.91 25.90
N LEU A 42 2.26 -12.53 25.26
CA LEU A 42 0.92 -13.04 25.55
C LEU A 42 0.84 -14.56 25.36
N TYR A 43 1.38 -15.08 24.26
CA TYR A 43 1.35 -16.51 23.96
C TYR A 43 2.10 -17.35 25.00
N LYS A 44 3.27 -16.86 25.46
CA LYS A 44 4.12 -17.56 26.43
C LYS A 44 3.80 -17.23 27.88
N LYS A 45 2.96 -16.21 28.11
CA LYS A 45 2.73 -15.60 29.43
C LYS A 45 4.03 -15.10 30.07
N ASP A 46 4.99 -14.68 29.25
CA ASP A 46 6.29 -14.13 29.68
C ASP A 46 6.59 -12.83 28.94
N PHE A 47 6.19 -11.72 29.56
CA PHE A 47 6.50 -10.38 29.05
C PHE A 47 7.95 -9.97 29.30
N GLY A 48 8.65 -10.64 30.22
CA GLY A 48 10.08 -10.43 30.46
C GLY A 48 10.92 -10.69 29.22
N MET A 49 10.45 -11.58 28.32
CA MET A 49 11.07 -11.83 27.02
C MET A 49 11.29 -10.54 26.19
N ILE A 50 10.38 -9.57 26.28
CA ILE A 50 10.45 -8.28 25.54
C ILE A 50 11.65 -7.44 26.01
N PHE A 51 12.03 -7.60 27.27
CA PHE A 51 13.15 -6.89 27.90
C PHE A 51 14.40 -7.76 28.09
N SER A 52 14.42 -8.95 27.52
CA SER A 52 15.58 -9.83 27.58
C SER A 52 16.81 -9.21 26.91
N LYS A 53 18.02 -9.61 27.32
CA LYS A 53 19.28 -9.15 26.70
C LYS A 53 19.29 -9.34 25.18
N LYS A 54 18.71 -10.44 24.68
CA LYS A 54 18.57 -10.70 23.25
C LYS A 54 17.60 -9.71 22.58
N ALA A 55 16.44 -9.45 23.19
CA ALA A 55 15.50 -8.43 22.72
C ALA A 55 16.14 -7.04 22.67
N MET A 56 16.85 -6.64 23.73
CA MET A 56 17.58 -5.38 23.77
C MET A 56 18.61 -5.26 22.65
N LEU A 57 19.36 -6.32 22.38
CA LEU A 57 20.31 -6.32 21.25
C LEU A 57 19.60 -6.11 19.90
N SER A 58 18.47 -6.76 19.66
CA SER A 58 17.71 -6.54 18.43
C SER A 58 17.14 -5.13 18.34
N HIS A 59 16.63 -4.58 19.45
CA HIS A 59 16.16 -3.19 19.51
C HIS A 59 17.29 -2.23 19.12
N LEU A 60 18.48 -2.41 19.71
CA LEU A 60 19.65 -1.60 19.39
C LEU A 60 20.01 -1.70 17.90
N VAL A 61 20.13 -2.93 17.37
CA VAL A 61 20.46 -3.15 15.95
C VAL A 61 19.42 -2.54 15.03
N SER A 62 18.13 -2.58 15.40
CA SER A 62 17.06 -1.99 14.59
C SER A 62 17.14 -0.47 14.46
N LEU A 63 17.76 0.21 15.42
CA LEU A 63 17.92 1.66 15.39
C LEU A 63 19.13 2.10 14.57
N LEU A 64 20.15 1.25 14.41
CA LEU A 64 21.42 1.65 13.78
C LEU A 64 21.25 2.24 12.37
N LEU A 65 20.55 1.53 11.48
CA LEU A 65 20.37 1.97 10.09
C LEU A 65 19.50 3.24 9.99
N PRO A 66 18.30 3.32 10.61
CA PRO A 66 17.50 4.54 10.59
C PRO A 66 18.20 5.74 11.21
N THR A 67 18.88 5.57 12.36
CA THR A 67 19.62 6.65 13.00
C THR A 67 20.76 7.14 12.12
N PHE A 68 21.54 6.23 11.54
CA PHE A 68 22.61 6.61 10.61
C PHE A 68 22.06 7.42 9.42
N TRP A 69 20.96 6.99 8.81
CA TRP A 69 20.33 7.71 7.71
C TRP A 69 19.81 9.11 8.11
N ILE A 70 19.11 9.19 9.24
CA ILE A 70 18.51 10.45 9.72
C ILE A 70 19.60 11.49 10.01
N LEU A 71 20.70 11.08 10.65
CA LEU A 71 21.81 11.98 10.98
C LEU A 71 22.57 12.48 9.73
N ASN A 72 22.49 11.76 8.61
CA ASN A 72 23.14 12.14 7.35
C ASN A 72 22.18 12.83 6.36
N THR A 73 20.93 13.06 6.73
CA THR A 73 19.96 13.80 5.90
C THR A 73 20.18 15.31 6.05
N HIS A 74 19.93 16.08 4.98
CA HIS A 74 20.12 17.53 4.96
C HIS A 74 19.34 18.29 6.06
N ASP A 75 18.13 17.83 6.40
CA ASP A 75 17.34 18.39 7.50
C ASP A 75 16.72 17.25 8.35
N PRO A 76 17.45 16.76 9.36
CA PRO A 76 16.99 15.66 10.22
C PRO A 76 15.73 16.03 11.03
N ALA A 77 15.61 17.28 11.46
CA ALA A 77 14.50 17.75 12.29
C ALA A 77 13.20 17.79 11.49
N LEU A 78 13.24 18.33 10.27
CA LEU A 78 12.10 18.31 9.36
C LEU A 78 11.71 16.88 9.00
N TYR A 79 12.67 16.01 8.69
CA TYR A 79 12.41 14.61 8.38
C TYR A 79 11.67 13.91 9.53
N LEU A 80 12.16 14.04 10.77
CA LEU A 80 11.52 13.47 11.95
C LEU A 80 10.10 14.03 12.16
N LYS A 81 9.91 15.35 12.01
CA LYS A 81 8.60 15.97 12.12
C LYS A 81 7.62 15.40 11.09
N THR A 82 8.04 15.27 9.83
CA THR A 82 7.25 14.67 8.75
C THR A 82 6.93 13.21 9.05
N LEU A 83 7.92 12.43 9.48
CA LEU A 83 7.74 11.01 9.83
C LEU A 83 6.69 10.81 10.93
N PHE A 84 6.73 11.64 11.98
CA PHE A 84 5.72 11.64 13.04
C PHE A 84 4.35 12.06 12.48
N TYR A 85 4.27 13.20 11.80
CA TYR A 85 3.00 13.70 11.27
C TYR A 85 2.31 12.69 10.35
N GLU A 86 3.04 12.10 9.40
CA GLU A 86 2.49 11.09 8.47
C GLU A 86 2.05 9.80 9.18
N SER A 87 2.72 9.42 10.27
CA SER A 87 2.39 8.22 11.04
C SER A 87 1.12 8.41 11.89
N PHE A 88 0.88 9.61 12.42
CA PHE A 88 -0.21 9.87 13.36
C PHE A 88 -1.43 10.58 12.77
N SER A 89 -1.30 11.27 11.63
CA SER A 89 -2.40 11.98 10.95
C SER A 89 -3.62 11.09 10.65
N ARG A 90 -3.40 9.79 10.44
CA ARG A 90 -4.46 8.81 10.11
C ARG A 90 -5.33 8.39 11.30
N VAL A 91 -4.90 8.66 12.52
CA VAL A 91 -5.65 8.34 13.75
C VAL A 91 -6.53 9.51 14.18
N ALA A 92 -6.13 10.73 13.83
CA ALA A 92 -6.74 11.99 14.26
C ALA A 92 -7.91 12.47 13.39
N ASP A 93 -8.27 11.74 12.33
CA ASP A 93 -9.36 12.13 11.44
C ASP A 93 -10.73 11.99 12.11
N GLY A 94 -11.40 13.12 12.38
CA GLY A 94 -12.68 13.18 13.08
C GLY A 94 -13.88 12.73 12.25
N ASN A 95 -13.77 12.72 10.91
CA ASN A 95 -14.87 12.36 10.01
C ASN A 95 -14.96 10.84 9.75
N PHE A 96 -14.08 10.06 10.37
CA PHE A 96 -13.98 8.61 10.17
C PHE A 96 -14.87 7.83 11.13
N SER A 97 -15.83 7.07 10.59
CA SER A 97 -16.66 6.15 11.37
C SER A 97 -15.89 4.88 11.74
N ARG A 98 -15.28 4.87 12.92
CA ARG A 98 -14.52 3.72 13.45
C ARG A 98 -15.37 2.45 13.53
N TRP A 99 -16.62 2.56 13.95
CA TRP A 99 -17.53 1.42 14.07
C TRP A 99 -17.83 0.75 12.73
N LEU A 100 -18.14 1.56 11.70
CA LEU A 100 -18.36 1.03 10.36
C LEU A 100 -17.07 0.40 9.80
N HIS A 101 -15.92 1.02 10.07
CA HIS A 101 -14.64 0.49 9.64
C HIS A 101 -14.28 -0.85 10.29
N MET A 102 -14.55 -1.03 11.59
CA MET A 102 -14.31 -2.31 12.27
C MET A 102 -15.05 -3.49 11.61
N ILE A 103 -16.19 -3.24 10.97
CA ILE A 103 -16.98 -4.25 10.26
C ILE A 103 -16.54 -4.37 8.80
N THR A 104 -16.35 -3.24 8.11
CA THR A 104 -16.03 -3.22 6.68
C THR A 104 -14.59 -3.61 6.38
N PHE A 105 -13.65 -3.35 7.29
CA PHE A 105 -12.23 -3.64 7.08
C PHE A 105 -11.90 -5.15 7.06
N PRO A 106 -12.43 -6.00 7.96
CA PRO A 106 -12.38 -7.45 7.79
C PRO A 106 -12.94 -7.95 6.46
N LEU A 107 -14.06 -7.39 5.99
CA LEU A 107 -14.65 -7.74 4.70
C LEU A 107 -13.74 -7.31 3.53
N LEU A 108 -13.09 -6.16 3.66
CA LEU A 108 -12.08 -5.71 2.71
C LEU A 108 -10.88 -6.68 2.66
N THR A 109 -10.36 -7.08 3.82
CA THR A 109 -9.28 -8.09 3.94
C THR A 109 -9.69 -9.42 3.32
N PHE A 110 -10.93 -9.85 3.57
CA PHE A 110 -11.48 -11.08 2.99
C PHE A 110 -11.51 -10.99 1.46
N LYS A 111 -11.98 -9.87 0.90
CA LYS A 111 -12.01 -9.59 -0.53
C LYS A 111 -10.61 -9.55 -1.14
N ASP A 112 -9.67 -8.86 -0.49
CA ASP A 112 -8.30 -8.68 -0.98
C ASP A 112 -7.49 -10.01 -0.98
N THR A 113 -7.94 -11.00 -0.21
CA THR A 113 -7.34 -12.34 -0.15
C THR A 113 -8.11 -13.40 -0.93
N LEU A 114 -9.13 -13.01 -1.71
CA LEU A 114 -9.79 -13.91 -2.66
C LEU A 114 -8.79 -14.40 -3.73
N PRO A 115 -8.93 -15.66 -4.20
CA PRO A 115 -9.96 -16.63 -3.81
C PRO A 115 -9.63 -17.45 -2.55
N ASN A 116 -8.43 -17.27 -1.97
CA ASN A 116 -7.92 -18.14 -0.91
C ASN A 116 -8.74 -18.04 0.38
N SER A 117 -9.25 -16.86 0.73
CA SER A 117 -10.13 -16.67 1.88
C SER A 117 -11.43 -17.47 1.77
N LEU A 118 -12.03 -17.54 0.57
CA LEU A 118 -13.22 -18.36 0.32
C LEU A 118 -12.89 -19.86 0.39
N LEU A 119 -11.80 -20.28 -0.26
CA LEU A 119 -11.34 -21.68 -0.21
C LEU A 119 -11.03 -22.11 1.23
N PHE A 120 -10.46 -21.20 2.03
CA PHE A 120 -10.22 -21.40 3.45
C PHE A 120 -11.52 -21.58 4.23
N LEU A 121 -12.54 -20.74 4.04
CA LEU A 121 -13.84 -20.91 4.71
C LEU A 121 -14.51 -22.25 4.36
N ILE A 122 -14.46 -22.65 3.08
CA ILE A 122 -14.98 -23.95 2.64
C ILE A 122 -14.19 -25.09 3.30
N ALA A 123 -12.85 -24.98 3.38
CA ALA A 123 -12.01 -25.96 4.07
C ALA A 123 -12.38 -26.10 5.54
N ILE A 124 -12.54 -24.98 6.26
CA ILE A 124 -12.95 -24.97 7.67
C ILE A 124 -14.32 -25.64 7.84
N TYR A 125 -15.29 -25.30 6.98
CA TYR A 125 -16.62 -25.92 7.02
C TYR A 125 -16.56 -27.43 6.83
N LEU A 126 -15.80 -27.93 5.85
CA LEU A 126 -15.67 -29.36 5.59
C LEU A 126 -14.96 -30.10 6.72
N LEU A 127 -13.86 -29.54 7.23
CA LEU A 127 -13.12 -30.14 8.34
C LEU A 127 -13.97 -30.17 9.62
N SER A 128 -14.74 -29.10 9.88
CA SER A 128 -15.68 -29.03 11.00
C SER A 128 -16.78 -30.10 10.88
N LYS A 129 -17.41 -30.21 9.70
CA LYS A 129 -18.46 -31.20 9.43
C LYS A 129 -18.02 -32.66 9.67
N HIS A 130 -16.73 -32.95 9.46
CA HIS A 130 -16.16 -34.28 9.66
C HIS A 130 -15.43 -34.43 11.00
N ASN A 131 -15.55 -33.48 11.94
CA ASN A 131 -14.85 -33.48 13.23
C ASN A 131 -13.31 -33.62 13.10
N LYS A 132 -12.74 -33.12 11.99
CA LYS A 132 -11.30 -33.10 11.71
C LYS A 132 -10.68 -31.71 11.92
N LEU A 133 -11.44 -30.76 12.46
CA LEU A 133 -10.97 -29.39 12.68
C LEU A 133 -10.09 -29.34 13.92
N GLU A 134 -8.81 -29.06 13.71
CA GLU A 134 -7.83 -28.91 14.79
C GLU A 134 -7.07 -27.60 14.65
N PHE A 135 -6.77 -26.97 15.78
CA PHE A 135 -5.98 -25.75 15.82
C PHE A 135 -4.63 -25.98 16.53
N PRO A 136 -3.59 -26.42 15.81
CA PRO A 136 -2.32 -26.80 16.41
C PRO A 136 -1.58 -25.60 17.01
N HIS A 137 -0.71 -25.87 18.00
CA HIS A 137 0.04 -24.84 18.73
C HIS A 137 0.82 -23.85 17.83
N PRO A 138 1.53 -24.29 16.79
CA PRO A 138 2.21 -23.37 15.87
C PRO A 138 1.26 -22.37 15.19
N LEU A 139 0.05 -22.80 14.80
CA LEU A 139 -0.94 -21.93 14.19
C LEU A 139 -1.57 -20.96 15.19
N LYS A 140 -1.83 -21.39 16.43
CA LYS A 140 -2.28 -20.49 17.51
C LYS A 140 -1.34 -19.31 17.68
N LYS A 141 -0.03 -19.56 17.67
CA LYS A 141 1.02 -18.53 17.74
C LYS A 141 0.95 -17.57 16.55
N LEU A 142 0.89 -18.09 15.31
CA LEU A 142 0.83 -17.24 14.11
C LEU A 142 -0.47 -16.42 14.04
N PHE A 143 -1.60 -17.02 14.42
CA PHE A 143 -2.88 -16.34 14.49
C PHE A 143 -2.87 -15.21 15.51
N LEU A 144 -2.28 -15.42 16.69
CA LEU A 144 -2.17 -14.35 17.69
C LEU A 144 -1.27 -13.21 17.20
N ILE A 145 -0.14 -13.51 16.56
CA ILE A 145 0.71 -12.50 15.94
C ILE A 145 -0.07 -11.71 14.89
N PHE A 146 -0.79 -12.40 13.99
CA PHE A 146 -1.65 -11.76 13.00
C PHE A 146 -2.67 -10.83 13.68
N PHE A 147 -3.43 -11.36 14.65
CA PHE A 147 -4.53 -10.65 15.28
C PHE A 147 -4.06 -9.39 16.01
N VAL A 148 -3.03 -9.48 16.85
CA VAL A 148 -2.50 -8.32 17.60
C VAL A 148 -1.98 -7.24 16.64
N ASN A 149 -1.28 -7.63 15.56
CA ASN A 149 -0.81 -6.68 14.56
C ASN A 149 -1.92 -6.14 13.65
N TYR A 150 -3.05 -6.82 13.57
CA TYR A 150 -4.20 -6.40 12.77
C TYR A 150 -5.05 -5.34 13.50
N LEU A 151 -5.07 -5.36 14.84
CA LEU A 151 -5.86 -4.44 15.67
C LEU A 151 -5.68 -2.95 15.34
N PRO A 152 -4.47 -2.40 15.15
CA PRO A 152 -4.31 -0.98 14.82
C PRO A 152 -5.03 -0.57 13.53
N TYR A 153 -5.13 -1.49 12.56
CA TYR A 153 -5.79 -1.24 11.28
C TYR A 153 -7.32 -1.32 11.36
N LEU A 154 -7.84 -2.02 12.37
CA LEU A 154 -9.29 -2.07 12.65
C LEU A 154 -9.83 -0.77 13.24
N ILE A 155 -8.99 0.01 13.91
CA ILE A 155 -9.41 1.23 14.64
C ILE A 155 -8.97 2.54 13.98
N SER A 156 -8.09 2.48 12.99
CA SER A 156 -7.57 3.65 12.26
C SER A 156 -8.15 3.75 10.86
N ASN A 157 -8.14 4.96 10.29
CA ASN A 157 -8.54 5.19 8.89
C ASN A 157 -7.50 4.56 7.94
N SER A 158 -7.62 3.26 7.74
CA SER A 158 -6.64 2.41 7.09
C SER A 158 -7.13 1.89 5.74
N ALA A 159 -6.28 1.95 4.73
CA ALA A 159 -6.55 1.32 3.43
C ALA A 159 -6.19 -0.18 3.47
N GLY A 160 -6.89 -1.01 2.69
CA GLY A 160 -6.66 -2.46 2.62
C GLY A 160 -5.20 -2.86 2.33
N ARG A 161 -4.48 -2.04 1.55
CA ARG A 161 -3.04 -2.26 1.28
C ARG A 161 -2.12 -2.18 2.51
N TYR A 162 -2.58 -1.65 3.64
CA TYR A 162 -1.72 -1.47 4.82
C TYR A 162 -1.45 -2.78 5.58
N ILE A 163 -2.34 -3.76 5.46
CA ILE A 163 -2.20 -5.09 6.07
C ILE A 163 -1.51 -6.11 5.16
N LEU A 164 -1.03 -5.71 3.97
CA LEU A 164 -0.24 -6.57 3.09
C LEU A 164 0.92 -7.29 3.81
N PRO A 165 1.66 -6.66 4.76
CA PRO A 165 2.70 -7.35 5.51
C PRO A 165 2.21 -8.53 6.36
N LEU A 166 0.90 -8.60 6.66
CA LEU A 166 0.27 -9.68 7.41
C LEU A 166 -0.23 -10.83 6.53
N TYR A 167 -0.29 -10.65 5.20
CA TYR A 167 -0.78 -11.68 4.28
C TYR A 167 0.06 -12.95 4.28
N PRO A 168 1.41 -12.92 4.44
CA PRO A 168 2.17 -14.16 4.59
C PRO A 168 1.72 -15.02 5.78
N LEU A 169 1.32 -14.39 6.90
CA LEU A 169 0.80 -15.14 8.06
C LEU A 169 -0.55 -15.77 7.73
N LEU A 170 -1.45 -15.02 7.08
CA LEU A 170 -2.72 -15.57 6.59
C LEU A 170 -2.51 -16.70 5.58
N ALA A 171 -1.54 -16.56 4.67
CA ALA A 171 -1.24 -17.58 3.68
C ALA A 171 -0.81 -18.91 4.32
N ILE A 172 0.01 -18.87 5.38
CA ILE A 172 0.39 -20.08 6.13
C ILE A 172 -0.82 -20.68 6.86
N ILE A 173 -1.66 -19.84 7.47
CA ILE A 173 -2.88 -20.31 8.16
C ILE A 173 -3.84 -20.95 7.14
N PHE A 174 -4.10 -20.29 6.02
CA PHE A 174 -4.99 -20.77 4.97
C PHE A 174 -4.44 -22.07 4.36
N SER A 175 -3.16 -22.10 4.00
CA SER A 175 -2.54 -23.27 3.36
C SER A 175 -2.65 -24.52 4.22
N TYR A 176 -2.49 -24.42 5.54
CA TYR A 176 -2.65 -25.55 6.45
C TYR A 176 -4.04 -26.20 6.33
N TYR A 177 -5.12 -25.40 6.43
CA TYR A 177 -6.49 -25.94 6.39
C TYR A 177 -6.91 -26.35 4.99
N ILE A 178 -6.53 -25.57 3.96
CA ILE A 178 -6.76 -25.92 2.56
C ILE A 178 -6.11 -27.27 2.26
N ASN A 179 -4.84 -27.46 2.64
CA ASN A 179 -4.11 -28.70 2.41
C ASN A 179 -4.78 -29.90 3.08
N ARG A 180 -5.22 -29.78 4.34
CA ARG A 180 -5.99 -30.84 5.01
C ARG A 180 -7.31 -31.16 4.31
N ALA A 181 -7.99 -30.14 3.79
CA ALA A 181 -9.25 -30.34 3.08
C ALA A 181 -9.08 -30.97 1.68
N LEU A 182 -7.87 -30.92 1.08
CA LEU A 182 -7.58 -31.53 -0.22
C LEU A 182 -7.70 -33.07 -0.23
N GLU A 183 -7.72 -33.72 0.93
CA GLU A 183 -8.06 -35.15 1.05
C GLU A 183 -9.46 -35.47 0.50
N ASN A 184 -10.39 -34.50 0.55
CA ASN A 184 -11.72 -34.66 0.02
C ASN A 184 -11.74 -34.41 -1.49
N ALA A 185 -12.17 -35.41 -2.28
CA ALA A 185 -12.19 -35.34 -3.74
C ALA A 185 -13.03 -34.16 -4.30
N ASN A 186 -14.17 -33.86 -3.67
CA ASN A 186 -15.02 -32.74 -4.10
C ASN A 186 -14.33 -31.40 -3.84
N TYR A 187 -13.71 -31.25 -2.66
CA TYR A 187 -12.95 -30.03 -2.34
C TYR A 187 -11.75 -29.85 -3.27
N LYS A 188 -11.03 -30.94 -3.56
CA LYS A 188 -9.90 -30.95 -4.51
C LYS A 188 -10.33 -30.42 -5.89
N LYS A 189 -11.49 -30.86 -6.39
CA LYS A 189 -12.07 -30.33 -7.65
C LYS A 189 -12.37 -28.84 -7.55
N ILE A 190 -13.01 -28.39 -6.47
CA ILE A 190 -13.32 -26.97 -6.23
C ILE A 190 -12.03 -26.14 -6.18
N PHE A 191 -11.02 -26.60 -5.44
CA PHE A 191 -9.73 -25.92 -5.31
C PHE A 191 -9.07 -25.69 -6.67
N TYR A 192 -8.83 -26.75 -7.45
CA TYR A 192 -8.15 -26.59 -8.74
C TYR A 192 -8.97 -25.81 -9.76
N THR A 193 -10.31 -25.96 -9.75
CA THR A 193 -11.19 -25.17 -10.62
C THR A 193 -11.09 -23.68 -10.28
N THR A 194 -11.20 -23.33 -9.00
CA THR A 194 -11.12 -21.94 -8.53
C THR A 194 -9.75 -21.31 -8.82
N ILE A 195 -8.66 -22.04 -8.55
CA ILE A 195 -7.30 -21.55 -8.85
C ILE A 195 -7.09 -21.39 -10.36
N GLY A 196 -7.54 -22.37 -11.16
CA GLY A 196 -7.49 -22.30 -12.62
C GLY A 196 -8.25 -21.07 -13.15
N LEU A 197 -9.49 -20.86 -12.70
CA LEU A 197 -10.29 -19.69 -13.06
C LEU A 197 -9.63 -18.37 -12.62
N ALA A 198 -9.06 -18.32 -11.42
CA ALA A 198 -8.38 -17.12 -10.94
C ALA A 198 -7.14 -16.78 -11.79
N LEU A 199 -6.37 -17.79 -12.20
CA LEU A 199 -5.23 -17.60 -13.11
C LEU A 199 -5.69 -17.13 -14.49
N ILE A 200 -6.71 -17.77 -15.08
CA ILE A 200 -7.29 -17.35 -16.36
C ILE A 200 -7.78 -15.91 -16.27
N PHE A 201 -8.56 -15.57 -15.25
CA PHE A 201 -9.07 -14.21 -15.06
C PHE A 201 -7.94 -13.19 -14.90
N ARG A 202 -6.86 -13.54 -14.19
CA ARG A 202 -5.69 -12.67 -14.04
C ARG A 202 -4.96 -12.45 -15.36
N VAL A 203 -4.80 -13.50 -16.18
CA VAL A 203 -4.21 -13.40 -17.52
C VAL A 203 -5.11 -12.55 -18.42
N LEU A 204 -6.42 -12.82 -18.47
CA LEU A 204 -7.36 -12.04 -19.28
C LEU A 204 -7.39 -10.56 -18.86
N SER A 205 -7.37 -10.29 -17.56
CA SER A 205 -7.30 -8.93 -17.05
C SER A 205 -5.98 -8.25 -17.44
N GLY A 206 -4.87 -8.98 -17.33
CA GLY A 206 -3.53 -8.52 -17.71
C GLY A 206 -3.40 -8.14 -19.17
N PHE A 207 -3.84 -9.03 -20.07
CA PHE A 207 -3.66 -8.88 -21.51
C PHE A 207 -4.74 -8.05 -22.19
N PHE A 208 -5.98 -8.07 -21.70
CA PHE A 208 -7.08 -7.37 -22.36
C PHE A 208 -7.55 -6.15 -21.57
N PHE A 209 -7.83 -6.32 -20.28
CA PHE A 209 -8.42 -5.24 -19.49
C PHE A 209 -7.46 -4.07 -19.25
N PHE A 210 -6.21 -4.35 -18.85
CA PHE A 210 -5.24 -3.29 -18.56
C PHE A 210 -4.86 -2.47 -19.81
N PRO A 211 -4.52 -3.08 -20.97
CA PRO A 211 -4.27 -2.33 -22.19
C PRO A 211 -5.48 -1.51 -22.62
N TYR A 212 -6.67 -2.13 -22.64
CA TYR A 212 -7.92 -1.42 -22.96
C TYR A 212 -8.15 -0.23 -22.03
N TYR A 213 -7.97 -0.39 -20.72
CA TYR A 213 -8.14 0.68 -19.74
C TYR A 213 -7.12 1.81 -19.93
N ASN A 214 -5.87 1.46 -20.26
CA ASN A 214 -4.79 2.43 -20.49
C ASN A 214 -4.91 3.18 -21.83
N GLU A 215 -5.61 2.62 -22.81
CA GLU A 215 -5.79 3.22 -24.14
C GLU A 215 -7.09 4.02 -24.29
N ARG A 216 -7.95 4.06 -23.27
CA ARG A 216 -9.15 4.92 -23.29
C ARG A 216 -8.77 6.38 -23.46
N GLU A 217 -9.64 7.13 -24.13
CA GLU A 217 -9.42 8.57 -24.35
C GLU A 217 -9.30 9.39 -23.06
N SER A 218 -9.96 8.93 -21.99
CA SER A 218 -9.87 9.54 -20.66
C SER A 218 -8.64 9.08 -19.85
N SER A 219 -7.79 8.22 -20.41
CA SER A 219 -6.58 7.80 -19.73
C SER A 219 -5.56 8.94 -19.69
N ARG A 220 -4.87 9.08 -18.55
CA ARG A 220 -3.89 10.15 -18.36
C ARG A 220 -2.73 10.05 -19.35
N LYS A 221 -2.36 8.83 -19.73
CA LYS A 221 -1.34 8.57 -20.76
C LYS A 221 -1.78 9.11 -22.11
N VAL A 222 -3.01 8.81 -22.55
CA VAL A 222 -3.54 9.25 -23.85
C VAL A 222 -3.71 10.77 -23.87
N ILE A 223 -4.26 11.35 -22.80
CA ILE A 223 -4.41 12.81 -22.66
C ILE A 223 -3.05 13.50 -22.75
N ALA A 224 -2.06 13.05 -21.97
CA ALA A 224 -0.70 13.59 -22.03
C ALA A 224 -0.12 13.44 -23.43
N THR A 225 -0.30 12.30 -24.08
CA THR A 225 0.19 12.05 -25.45
C THR A 225 -0.44 13.03 -26.44
N LYS A 226 -1.77 13.22 -26.41
CA LYS A 226 -2.46 14.19 -27.28
C LYS A 226 -1.97 15.62 -27.04
N ILE A 227 -1.74 16.01 -25.78
CA ILE A 227 -1.16 17.31 -25.44
C ILE A 227 0.25 17.47 -26.03
N MET A 228 1.12 16.46 -25.86
CA MET A 228 2.50 16.48 -26.38
C MET A 228 2.59 16.62 -27.90
N HIS A 229 1.57 16.15 -28.65
CA HIS A 229 1.52 16.31 -30.10
C HIS A 229 1.13 17.73 -30.54
N VAL A 230 0.49 18.53 -29.67
CA VAL A 230 0.01 19.88 -29.99
C VAL A 230 0.95 20.97 -29.48
N ILE A 231 1.68 20.72 -28.38
CA ILE A 231 2.59 21.70 -27.78
C ILE A 231 4.03 21.55 -28.30
N ASP A 232 4.75 22.68 -28.32
CA ASP A 232 6.20 22.66 -28.45
C ASP A 232 6.83 22.43 -27.07
N LEU A 233 7.40 21.24 -26.87
CA LEU A 233 8.04 20.83 -25.61
C LEU A 233 9.24 21.71 -25.22
N ARG A 234 9.82 22.47 -26.15
CA ARG A 234 10.92 23.40 -25.84
C ARG A 234 10.44 24.64 -25.09
N LYS A 235 9.15 24.95 -25.17
CA LYS A 235 8.58 26.13 -24.54
C LYS A 235 8.30 25.88 -23.05
N PRO A 236 8.28 26.93 -22.22
CA PRO A 236 7.91 26.81 -20.82
C PRO A 236 6.43 26.40 -20.69
N ILE A 237 6.20 25.32 -19.96
CA ILE A 237 4.89 24.71 -19.72
C ILE A 237 4.70 24.68 -18.20
N GLN A 238 3.56 25.18 -17.73
CA GLN A 238 3.18 25.11 -16.33
C GLN A 238 2.05 24.10 -16.10
N CYS A 239 2.01 23.54 -14.89
CA CYS A 239 1.02 22.55 -14.47
C CYS A 239 0.18 23.09 -13.30
N GLU A 240 -1.03 23.56 -13.60
CA GLU A 240 -1.98 24.12 -12.64
C GLU A 240 -3.11 23.14 -12.29
N CYS A 241 -2.93 21.84 -12.55
CA CYS A 241 -3.89 20.80 -12.16
C CYS A 241 -3.35 19.89 -11.05
N PRO A 242 -3.58 20.20 -9.77
CA PRO A 242 -3.12 19.37 -8.65
C PRO A 242 -3.84 18.00 -8.59
N GLN A 243 -5.04 17.89 -9.18
CA GLN A 243 -5.79 16.63 -9.21
C GLN A 243 -5.20 15.61 -10.19
N GLU A 244 -4.48 16.06 -11.23
CA GLU A 244 -3.96 15.22 -12.31
C GLU A 244 -2.47 15.42 -12.55
N LEU A 245 -1.70 15.41 -11.46
CA LEU A 245 -0.23 15.48 -11.51
C LEU A 245 0.40 14.41 -12.41
N SER A 246 -0.29 13.28 -12.63
CA SER A 246 0.19 12.22 -13.51
C SER A 246 0.30 12.66 -14.98
N VAL A 247 -0.61 13.51 -15.49
CA VAL A 247 -0.54 14.07 -16.84
C VAL A 247 0.68 14.97 -16.97
N CYS A 248 0.89 15.84 -15.98
CA CYS A 248 2.05 16.72 -15.93
C CYS A 248 3.37 15.95 -15.78
N LEU A 249 3.37 14.83 -15.06
CA LEU A 249 4.51 13.94 -14.95
C LEU A 249 4.89 13.35 -16.31
N TYR A 250 3.93 12.83 -17.08
CA TYR A 250 4.22 12.29 -18.42
C TYR A 250 4.84 13.33 -19.35
N ILE A 251 4.30 14.57 -19.33
CA ILE A 251 4.82 15.66 -20.15
C ILE A 251 6.20 16.11 -19.66
N GLY A 252 6.41 16.19 -18.34
CA GLY A 252 7.71 16.50 -17.75
C GLY A 252 8.78 15.46 -18.10
N LEU A 253 8.42 14.17 -18.07
CA LEU A 253 9.31 13.09 -18.50
C LEU A 253 9.68 13.21 -19.97
N ALA A 254 8.73 13.54 -20.85
CA ALA A 254 9.00 13.77 -22.27
C ALA A 254 9.84 15.04 -22.52
N LYS A 255 9.65 16.07 -21.69
CA LYS A 255 10.44 17.30 -21.72
C LYS A 255 11.87 17.12 -21.18
N GLY A 256 12.07 16.14 -20.29
CA GLY A 256 13.33 15.91 -19.58
C GLY A 256 13.48 16.73 -18.29
N GLU A 257 12.44 17.44 -17.83
CA GLU A 257 12.45 18.22 -16.58
C GLU A 257 11.08 18.21 -15.90
N PRO A 258 11.02 18.27 -14.56
CA PRO A 258 9.75 18.32 -13.84
C PRO A 258 9.03 19.65 -14.11
N LEU A 259 7.74 19.57 -14.46
CA LEU A 259 6.92 20.75 -14.65
C LEU A 259 6.65 21.46 -13.32
N LYS A 260 6.75 22.80 -13.34
CA LYS A 260 6.47 23.64 -12.17
C LYS A 260 5.03 24.14 -12.21
N ARG A 261 4.47 24.45 -11.03
CA ARG A 261 3.07 24.92 -10.92
C ARG A 261 2.86 26.31 -11.52
N SER A 262 3.80 27.22 -11.34
CA SER A 262 3.71 28.59 -11.83
C SER A 262 5.06 28.99 -12.41
N ILE A 263 5.05 29.49 -13.64
CA ILE A 263 6.24 29.99 -14.32
C ILE A 263 5.86 31.34 -14.95
N PRO A 264 6.59 32.44 -14.65
CA PRO A 264 6.19 33.79 -15.08
C PRO A 264 6.12 33.98 -16.61
N ASN A 265 6.81 33.14 -17.37
CA ASN A 265 6.83 33.18 -18.84
C ASN A 265 6.21 31.92 -19.48
N ALA A 266 5.30 31.24 -18.80
CA ALA A 266 4.65 30.05 -19.35
C ALA A 266 3.96 30.37 -20.68
N VAL A 267 4.18 29.55 -21.70
CA VAL A 267 3.46 29.65 -22.99
C VAL A 267 2.23 28.74 -22.96
N TYR A 268 2.32 27.61 -22.28
CA TYR A 268 1.25 26.66 -22.13
C TYR A 268 0.95 26.41 -20.64
N SER A 269 -0.33 26.28 -20.31
CA SER A 269 -0.80 25.82 -18.99
C SER A 269 -1.67 24.59 -19.14
N ILE A 270 -1.46 23.60 -18.27
CA ILE A 270 -2.37 22.48 -18.07
C ILE A 270 -3.20 22.80 -16.83
N SER A 271 -4.46 23.15 -17.02
CA SER A 271 -5.36 23.55 -15.94
C SER A 271 -6.56 22.60 -15.82
N CYS A 272 -7.07 22.46 -14.60
CA CYS A 272 -8.34 21.79 -14.32
C CYS A 272 -9.46 22.76 -13.91
N THR A 273 -9.22 24.07 -13.98
CA THR A 273 -10.22 25.11 -13.73
C THR A 273 -10.97 25.46 -15.01
N GLU A 274 -12.24 25.87 -14.88
CA GLU A 274 -13.04 26.38 -16.01
C GLU A 274 -12.61 27.79 -16.41
N GLU A 275 -12.21 28.62 -15.44
CA GLU A 275 -11.62 29.93 -15.69
C GLU A 275 -10.16 29.78 -16.09
N THR A 276 -9.84 30.12 -17.34
CA THR A 276 -8.47 30.08 -17.84
C THR A 276 -8.14 31.36 -18.61
N LYS A 277 -7.01 31.98 -18.27
CA LYS A 277 -6.51 33.20 -18.94
C LYS A 277 -5.81 32.80 -20.23
N GLY A 278 -6.55 32.53 -21.32
CA GLY A 278 -5.94 32.19 -22.60
C GLY A 278 -6.87 31.42 -23.54
N GLU A 279 -6.32 30.97 -24.67
CA GLU A 279 -7.04 30.16 -25.65
C GLU A 279 -6.96 28.68 -25.27
N ILE A 280 -8.10 28.01 -25.15
CA ILE A 280 -8.17 26.58 -24.89
C ILE A 280 -7.89 25.82 -26.20
N LEU A 281 -6.74 25.17 -26.29
CA LEU A 281 -6.35 24.38 -27.47
C LEU A 281 -6.96 22.98 -27.46
N LEU A 282 -7.01 22.34 -26.28
CA LEU A 282 -7.57 21.01 -26.10
C LEU A 282 -8.35 20.96 -24.79
N ARG A 283 -9.46 20.22 -24.79
CA ARG A 283 -10.29 19.98 -23.61
C ARG A 283 -10.60 18.49 -23.49
N PHE A 284 -10.31 17.91 -22.33
CA PHE A 284 -10.54 16.50 -22.06
C PHE A 284 -11.49 16.35 -20.88
N ASN A 285 -12.55 15.55 -21.03
CA ASN A 285 -13.45 15.22 -19.93
C ASN A 285 -12.90 14.04 -19.13
N VAL A 286 -12.59 14.26 -17.86
CA VAL A 286 -12.10 13.20 -16.97
C VAL A 286 -13.21 12.80 -16.01
N ASN A 287 -13.76 11.60 -16.23
CA ASN A 287 -14.69 10.93 -15.32
C ASN A 287 -15.96 11.72 -14.94
N ARG A 288 -16.38 12.70 -15.76
CA ARG A 288 -17.57 13.57 -15.57
C ARG A 288 -17.52 14.55 -14.38
N SER A 289 -16.38 14.68 -13.70
CA SER A 289 -16.26 15.56 -12.52
C SER A 289 -15.48 16.85 -12.78
N TYR A 290 -14.57 16.85 -13.75
CA TYR A 290 -13.81 18.04 -14.17
C TYR A 290 -13.21 17.84 -15.56
N TYR A 291 -12.67 18.92 -16.12
CA TYR A 291 -11.99 18.92 -17.41
C TYR A 291 -10.49 19.15 -17.22
N ILE A 292 -9.68 18.54 -18.07
CA ILE A 292 -8.29 18.94 -18.25
C ILE A 292 -8.24 19.82 -19.49
N ASN A 293 -7.81 21.07 -19.32
CA ASN A 293 -7.69 22.06 -20.36
C ASN A 293 -6.20 22.28 -20.66
N LEU A 294 -5.82 22.18 -21.93
CA LEU A 294 -4.56 22.73 -22.42
C LEU A 294 -4.84 24.15 -22.90
N VAL A 295 -4.18 25.11 -22.27
CA VAL A 295 -4.37 26.54 -22.52
C VAL A 295 -3.08 27.13 -23.06
N LYS A 296 -3.18 27.93 -24.10
CA LYS A 296 -2.09 28.73 -24.63
C LYS A 296 -2.29 30.17 -24.17
N PHE A 297 -1.27 30.73 -23.51
CA PHE A 297 -1.27 32.13 -23.17
C PHE A 297 -1.06 32.96 -24.44
N SER A 298 -1.95 33.91 -24.70
CA SER A 298 -1.74 34.89 -25.77
C SER A 298 -0.51 35.71 -25.42
N SER A 299 0.43 35.83 -26.36
CA SER A 299 1.71 36.54 -26.21
C SER A 299 1.58 38.06 -26.06
N HIS A 300 0.42 38.57 -25.62
CA HIS A 300 0.14 39.99 -25.47
C HIS A 300 -0.61 40.28 -24.16
N SER A 301 0.19 40.52 -23.11
CA SER A 301 0.00 41.67 -22.22
C SER A 301 1.20 41.75 -21.27
N THR A 302 2.40 42.01 -21.82
CA THR A 302 3.34 42.87 -21.11
C THR A 302 2.76 44.28 -21.15
N SER A 303 1.83 44.58 -20.25
CA SER A 303 1.59 45.95 -19.84
C SER A 303 2.43 46.19 -18.57
N PRO A 304 3.21 47.27 -18.53
CA PRO A 304 4.11 47.61 -17.43
C PRO A 304 3.39 47.76 -16.09
#